data_AF-A0AAW0C989-F1
#
_entry.id   AF-A0AAW0C989-F1
#
_cell.length_a   1.000
_cell.length_b   1.000
_cell.length_c   1.000
_cell.angle_alpha   90.00
_cell.angle_beta   90.00
_cell.angle_gamma   90.00
#
_symmetry.space_group_name_H-M   'P 1'
#
loop_
_entity.id
_entity.type
_entity.pdbx_description
1 polymer ?
#
loop_
_entity_poly.entity_id
_entity_poly.type
_entity_poly.pdbx_seq_one_letter_code
_entity_poly.pdbx_strand_id
1 'polypeptide(L)'
;MQRAAKLVFYGHRNLTELIVNVVLDAPFASSSSPFLQELPVKIDIEQRPSLIPPHDADLPICVFDPFSTPLESLQIHNPNTILVFTSIPPCNPKLSHPNIRAVDPKNILFVDPLRARAGLDAIHADPSSSAAVQRYQDDFNGSRVGDVTRAIKSYFSTAGTLQAVHRKSKIAEIAVAEAEVNHVLDKVSSLTTVVEENRAKVLNDVLKDHPVPHALQKAKQEVKPVMDRLTWWRMVWSLDEISSHVSDAVQRAWCRDLEQQVGPILYSLDATFLMRSQLIYYTGSLSTLQTTLESHGFSLLPSPENYPFPTPSPFFSPVLHNSLLQKTHSPTYPLKVSSLTPPITTRRNQIIQYPTTRLHLAGQQSALGIGASIASGVGLSWAAWIGSLNLTLPIIHHVNDPATALGFGLLTAAVGVRWGQGKWERAKKRWWEDWDRVGEGLERDIKGTLENVLDDNVLGVPRRACKGLEALAKERKELIESRREELELDGASVKSDVARSKD
;
A
#
# COMPACT_ATOMS: atom_id res chain seq x y z
N MET A 1 -39.96 31.54 -10.26
CA MET A 1 -39.85 30.94 -11.61
C MET A 1 -39.93 29.43 -11.49
N GLN A 2 -40.86 28.78 -12.18
CA GLN A 2 -40.91 27.31 -12.21
C GLN A 2 -39.74 26.79 -13.05
N ARG A 3 -38.89 25.95 -12.47
CA ARG A 3 -37.79 25.27 -13.17
C ARG A 3 -38.40 24.30 -14.20
N ALA A 4 -37.89 24.30 -15.43
CA ALA A 4 -38.30 23.33 -16.44
C ALA A 4 -37.76 21.93 -16.10
N ALA A 5 -38.53 20.89 -16.42
CA ALA A 5 -38.09 19.50 -16.29
C ALA A 5 -37.02 19.20 -17.35
N LYS A 6 -35.89 18.66 -16.94
CA LYS A 6 -34.80 18.35 -17.87
C LYS A 6 -34.90 16.91 -18.38
N LEU A 7 -35.27 16.78 -19.65
CA LEU A 7 -35.36 15.53 -20.40
C LEU A 7 -34.08 15.35 -21.22
N VAL A 8 -33.31 14.30 -20.96
CA VAL A 8 -32.04 14.11 -21.66
C VAL A 8 -32.04 12.80 -22.40
N PHE A 9 -31.95 12.88 -23.73
CA PHE A 9 -31.75 11.71 -24.59
C PHE A 9 -30.25 11.45 -24.71
N TYR A 10 -29.84 10.24 -24.35
CA TYR A 10 -28.44 9.84 -24.45
C TYR A 10 -28.31 8.47 -25.09
N GLY A 11 -27.21 8.25 -25.82
CA GLY A 11 -27.02 7.06 -26.64
C GLY A 11 -26.21 7.31 -27.91
N HIS A 12 -26.40 6.45 -28.90
CA HIS A 12 -25.77 6.62 -30.22
C HIS A 12 -26.38 7.84 -30.94
N ARG A 13 -25.54 8.78 -31.36
CA ARG A 13 -25.94 10.08 -31.93
C ARG A 13 -27.05 9.97 -32.98
N ASN A 14 -26.86 9.10 -33.98
CA ASN A 14 -27.82 8.95 -35.09
C ASN A 14 -29.19 8.45 -34.60
N LEU A 15 -29.23 7.62 -33.55
CA LEU A 15 -30.46 7.05 -33.03
C LEU A 15 -31.15 8.02 -32.08
N THR A 16 -30.40 8.72 -31.24
CA THR A 16 -30.94 9.78 -30.39
C THR A 16 -31.54 10.89 -31.25
N GLU A 17 -30.84 11.34 -32.28
CA GLU A 17 -31.34 12.36 -33.20
C GLU A 17 -32.59 11.88 -33.95
N LEU A 18 -32.57 10.64 -34.44
CA LEU A 18 -33.73 10.05 -35.10
C LEU A 18 -34.95 9.96 -34.18
N ILE A 19 -34.80 9.46 -32.95
CA ILE A 19 -35.91 9.37 -32.00
C ILE A 19 -36.39 10.77 -31.61
N VAL A 20 -35.48 11.70 -31.37
CA VAL A 20 -35.86 13.05 -30.99
C VAL A 20 -36.62 13.74 -32.12
N ASN A 21 -36.16 13.61 -33.37
CA ASN A 21 -36.89 14.16 -34.52
C ASN A 21 -38.26 13.48 -34.68
N VAL A 22 -38.35 12.17 -34.54
CA VAL A 22 -39.64 11.47 -34.69
C VAL A 22 -40.62 11.80 -33.54
N VAL A 23 -40.11 11.91 -32.30
CA VAL A 23 -40.92 12.20 -31.10
C VAL A 23 -41.30 13.67 -31.02
N LEU A 24 -40.41 14.58 -31.43
CA LEU A 24 -40.61 16.03 -31.30
C LEU A 24 -41.07 16.73 -32.57
N ASP A 25 -40.55 16.35 -33.76
CA ASP A 25 -40.86 16.98 -35.07
C ASP A 25 -42.07 16.37 -35.79
N ALA A 26 -43.01 15.76 -35.06
CA ALA A 26 -44.36 15.59 -35.64
C ALA A 26 -44.90 16.98 -36.06
N PRO A 27 -45.59 17.09 -37.21
CA PRO A 27 -45.27 17.90 -38.40
C PRO A 27 -45.31 19.44 -38.26
N PHE A 28 -44.89 20.01 -37.14
CA PHE A 28 -44.96 21.44 -36.87
C PHE A 28 -43.56 21.99 -36.57
N ALA A 29 -42.87 22.46 -37.59
CA ALA A 29 -41.55 23.12 -37.50
C ALA A 29 -41.60 24.51 -36.80
N SER A 30 -42.66 24.82 -36.08
CA SER A 30 -42.76 25.99 -35.20
C SER A 30 -42.55 25.54 -33.75
N SER A 31 -42.05 26.44 -32.91
CA SER A 31 -41.52 26.23 -31.55
C SER A 31 -42.48 25.64 -30.49
N SER A 32 -43.52 24.93 -30.89
CA SER A 32 -44.47 24.27 -30.00
C SER A 32 -45.00 22.99 -30.61
N SER A 33 -44.26 21.90 -30.44
CA SER A 33 -44.82 20.56 -30.63
C SER A 33 -46.09 20.42 -29.78
N PRO A 34 -47.25 20.02 -30.35
CA PRO A 34 -48.51 19.88 -29.61
C PRO A 34 -48.36 18.89 -28.44
N PHE A 35 -47.50 17.89 -28.59
CA PHE A 35 -47.15 16.97 -27.51
C PHE A 35 -46.53 17.68 -26.31
N LEU A 36 -45.60 18.62 -26.53
CA LEU A 36 -44.95 19.36 -25.45
C LEU A 36 -45.94 20.31 -24.74
N GLN A 37 -46.97 20.79 -25.44
CA GLN A 37 -48.04 21.60 -24.84
C GLN A 37 -48.98 20.78 -23.96
N GLU A 38 -49.16 19.49 -24.26
CA GLU A 38 -50.00 18.59 -23.47
C GLU A 38 -49.34 18.15 -22.15
N LEU A 39 -48.04 18.41 -21.98
CA LEU A 39 -47.34 18.04 -20.77
C LEU A 39 -47.60 19.08 -19.67
N PRO A 40 -47.89 18.65 -18.43
CA PRO A 40 -48.24 19.56 -17.34
C PRO A 40 -47.07 20.43 -16.85
N VAL A 41 -45.87 20.25 -17.44
CA VAL A 41 -44.62 20.87 -17.02
C VAL A 41 -43.84 21.30 -18.25
N LYS A 42 -43.23 22.49 -18.18
CA LYS A 42 -42.29 22.95 -19.21
C LYS A 42 -41.09 22.02 -19.25
N ILE A 43 -40.75 21.48 -20.42
CA ILE A 43 -39.64 20.55 -20.59
C ILE A 43 -38.50 21.22 -21.36
N ASP A 44 -37.28 21.00 -20.89
CA ASP A 44 -36.05 21.31 -21.60
C ASP A 44 -35.44 20.00 -22.12
N ILE A 45 -35.12 19.95 -23.41
CA ILE A 45 -34.69 18.72 -24.08
C ILE A 45 -33.24 18.87 -24.49
N GLU A 46 -32.40 17.98 -23.97
CA GLU A 46 -30.99 17.92 -24.30
C GLU A 46 -30.66 16.58 -24.97
N GLN A 47 -29.83 16.61 -26.01
CA GLN A 47 -29.29 15.42 -26.65
C GLN A 47 -27.80 15.28 -26.28
N ARG A 48 -27.41 14.11 -25.75
CA ARG A 48 -26.01 13.80 -25.44
C ARG A 48 -25.56 12.55 -26.19
N PRO A 49 -24.62 12.66 -27.14
CA PRO A 49 -24.07 11.50 -27.83
C PRO A 49 -23.05 10.76 -26.94
N SER A 50 -23.49 10.32 -25.76
CA SER A 50 -22.71 9.57 -24.77
C SER A 50 -23.53 8.41 -24.23
N LEU A 51 -22.88 7.29 -23.92
CA LEU A 51 -23.50 6.17 -23.19
C LEU A 51 -23.55 6.41 -21.68
N ILE A 52 -22.85 7.43 -21.19
CA ILE A 52 -22.83 7.81 -19.78
C ILE A 52 -24.15 8.51 -19.44
N PRO A 53 -24.89 8.05 -18.41
CA PRO A 53 -26.15 8.65 -18.03
C PRO A 53 -25.94 10.07 -17.50
N PRO A 54 -26.78 11.03 -17.91
CA PRO A 54 -26.72 12.40 -17.42
C PRO A 54 -27.18 12.48 -15.96
N HIS A 55 -26.31 12.96 -15.07
CA HIS A 55 -26.61 13.11 -13.63
C HIS A 55 -27.61 14.24 -13.34
N ASP A 56 -27.71 15.21 -14.25
CA ASP A 56 -28.54 16.40 -14.14
C ASP A 56 -29.93 16.24 -14.77
N ALA A 57 -30.24 15.06 -15.33
CA ALA A 57 -31.53 14.78 -15.94
C ALA A 57 -32.58 14.40 -14.90
N ASP A 58 -33.77 15.01 -14.99
CA ASP A 58 -34.93 14.62 -14.19
C ASP A 58 -35.56 13.31 -14.71
N LEU A 59 -35.51 13.14 -16.04
CA LEU A 59 -35.97 11.95 -16.75
C LEU A 59 -34.97 11.59 -17.86
N PRO A 60 -33.95 10.77 -17.56
CA PRO A 60 -33.02 10.29 -18.57
C PRO A 60 -33.71 9.28 -19.50
N ILE A 61 -33.52 9.45 -20.81
CA ILE A 61 -34.00 8.53 -21.84
C ILE A 61 -32.78 7.93 -22.54
N CYS A 62 -32.53 6.64 -22.28
CA CYS A 62 -31.42 5.92 -22.87
C CYS A 62 -31.87 5.29 -24.18
N VAL A 63 -31.36 5.78 -25.30
CA VAL A 63 -31.63 5.21 -26.63
C VAL A 63 -30.49 4.26 -26.98
N PHE A 64 -30.84 2.99 -27.13
CA PHE A 64 -29.87 1.92 -27.26
C PHE A 64 -30.20 1.00 -28.42
N ASP A 65 -29.17 0.66 -29.19
CA ASP A 65 -29.23 -0.36 -30.23
C ASP A 65 -28.45 -1.60 -29.78
N PRO A 66 -29.13 -2.74 -29.57
CA PRO A 66 -28.48 -3.96 -29.10
C PRO A 66 -27.49 -4.55 -30.09
N PHE A 67 -27.51 -4.14 -31.37
CA PHE A 67 -26.58 -4.64 -32.38
C PHE A 67 -25.26 -3.88 -32.42
N SER A 68 -25.28 -2.58 -32.12
CA SER A 68 -24.08 -1.73 -32.16
C SER A 68 -23.41 -1.57 -30.81
N THR A 69 -24.17 -1.67 -29.71
CA THR A 69 -23.67 -1.41 -28.37
C THR A 69 -23.92 -2.63 -27.49
N PRO A 70 -22.90 -3.21 -26.82
CA PRO A 70 -23.11 -4.32 -25.91
C PRO A 70 -23.86 -3.85 -24.67
N LEU A 71 -24.82 -4.65 -24.20
CA LEU A 71 -25.66 -4.36 -23.04
C LEU A 71 -24.86 -4.11 -21.75
N GLU A 72 -23.68 -4.72 -21.67
CA GLU A 72 -22.71 -4.60 -20.57
C GLU A 72 -22.16 -3.17 -20.41
N SER A 73 -22.11 -2.41 -21.51
CA SER A 73 -21.63 -1.03 -21.50
C SER A 73 -22.67 -0.02 -20.98
N LEU A 74 -23.93 -0.43 -20.84
CA LEU A 74 -24.98 0.42 -20.28
C LEU A 74 -24.85 0.51 -18.76
N GLN A 75 -24.49 1.69 -18.29
CA GLN A 75 -24.51 2.04 -16.88
C GLN A 75 -25.80 2.81 -16.59
N ILE A 76 -26.79 2.13 -16.00
CA ILE A 76 -28.07 2.76 -15.65
C ILE A 76 -28.17 2.86 -14.13
N HIS A 77 -28.17 4.10 -13.63
CA HIS A 77 -28.21 4.38 -12.19
C HIS A 77 -29.50 5.04 -11.74
N ASN A 78 -30.19 5.72 -12.64
CA ASN A 78 -31.45 6.37 -12.31
C ASN A 78 -32.60 5.35 -12.46
N PRO A 79 -33.36 5.04 -11.39
CA PRO A 79 -34.49 4.11 -11.47
C PRO A 79 -35.61 4.64 -12.38
N ASN A 80 -35.62 5.95 -12.63
CA ASN A 80 -36.58 6.60 -13.50
C ASN A 80 -36.15 6.63 -14.98
N THR A 81 -35.00 6.04 -15.33
CA THR A 81 -34.56 5.99 -16.73
C THR A 81 -35.58 5.27 -17.60
N ILE A 82 -35.94 5.86 -18.73
CA ILE A 82 -36.67 5.17 -19.80
C ILE A 82 -35.64 4.57 -20.75
N LEU A 83 -35.61 3.24 -20.83
CA LEU A 83 -34.71 2.51 -21.71
C LEU A 83 -35.43 2.19 -23.02
N VAL A 84 -34.94 2.74 -24.13
CA VAL A 84 -35.54 2.61 -25.45
C VAL A 84 -34.63 1.79 -26.36
N PHE A 85 -35.06 0.57 -26.69
CA PHE A 85 -34.39 -0.30 -27.64
C PHE A 85 -34.84 0.03 -29.06
N THR A 86 -33.92 0.29 -29.98
CA THR A 86 -34.24 0.66 -31.38
C THR A 86 -34.54 -0.52 -32.29
N SER A 87 -34.53 -1.74 -31.75
CA SER A 87 -34.89 -2.94 -32.47
C SER A 87 -35.98 -3.68 -31.70
N ILE A 88 -37.03 -4.10 -32.41
CA ILE A 88 -38.05 -4.98 -31.84
C ILE A 88 -37.50 -6.41 -31.93
N PRO A 89 -37.12 -7.05 -30.82
CA PRO A 89 -36.61 -8.41 -30.87
C PRO A 89 -37.75 -9.35 -31.28
N PRO A 90 -37.48 -10.37 -32.13
CA PRO A 90 -38.50 -11.32 -32.56
C PRO A 90 -39.05 -12.18 -31.40
N CYS A 91 -38.32 -12.23 -30.28
CA CYS A 91 -38.68 -12.96 -29.07
C CYS A 91 -38.45 -12.06 -27.85
N ASN A 92 -39.26 -12.20 -26.79
CA ASN A 92 -39.06 -11.49 -25.51
C ASN A 92 -37.63 -11.70 -25.01
N PRO A 93 -36.76 -10.67 -25.02
CA PRO A 93 -35.38 -10.82 -24.58
C PRO A 93 -35.42 -11.14 -23.09
N LYS A 94 -34.64 -12.14 -22.69
CA LYS A 94 -34.42 -12.37 -21.26
C LYS A 94 -33.57 -11.20 -20.74
N LEU A 95 -34.25 -10.17 -20.24
CA LEU A 95 -33.65 -8.96 -19.63
C LEU A 95 -33.04 -9.28 -18.25
N SER A 96 -32.33 -10.40 -18.12
CA SER A 96 -31.76 -10.87 -16.86
C SER A 96 -30.49 -10.12 -16.45
N HIS A 97 -30.02 -9.17 -17.26
CA HIS A 97 -28.79 -8.42 -17.03
C HIS A 97 -28.91 -7.53 -15.79
N PRO A 98 -27.93 -7.54 -14.86
CA PRO A 98 -28.00 -6.80 -13.59
C PRO A 98 -28.27 -5.30 -13.78
N ASN A 99 -27.65 -4.68 -14.77
CA ASN A 99 -27.82 -3.24 -15.06
C ASN A 99 -29.24 -2.86 -15.49
N ILE A 100 -29.99 -3.79 -16.08
CA ILE A 100 -31.38 -3.57 -16.51
C ILE A 100 -32.36 -3.79 -15.37
N ARG A 101 -32.02 -4.62 -14.38
CA ARG A 101 -32.88 -4.87 -13.22
C ARG A 101 -33.15 -3.62 -12.38
N ALA A 102 -32.30 -2.60 -12.50
CA ALA A 102 -32.49 -1.32 -11.85
C ALA A 102 -33.62 -0.48 -12.49
N VAL A 103 -34.01 -0.79 -13.73
CA VAL A 103 -35.05 -0.07 -14.47
C VAL A 103 -36.39 -0.77 -14.26
N ASP A 104 -37.44 0.00 -13.94
CA ASP A 104 -38.81 -0.54 -13.91
C ASP A 104 -39.13 -1.18 -15.27
N PRO A 105 -39.59 -2.44 -15.33
CA PRO A 105 -39.99 -3.08 -16.58
C PRO A 105 -40.94 -2.24 -17.45
N LYS A 106 -41.75 -1.37 -16.84
CA LYS A 106 -42.64 -0.43 -17.56
C LYS A 106 -41.91 0.66 -18.33
N ASN A 107 -40.68 0.98 -17.91
CA ASN A 107 -39.82 1.97 -18.54
C ASN A 107 -38.92 1.35 -19.61
N ILE A 108 -39.04 0.05 -19.88
CA ILE A 108 -38.30 -0.64 -20.94
C ILE A 108 -39.19 -0.71 -22.19
N LEU A 109 -38.81 0.04 -23.22
CA LEU A 109 -39.58 0.23 -24.44
C LEU A 109 -38.81 -0.28 -25.65
N PHE A 110 -39.53 -0.85 -26.62
CA PHE A 110 -38.99 -1.30 -27.90
C PHE A 110 -39.63 -0.48 -29.00
N VAL A 111 -38.81 0.18 -29.79
CA VAL A 111 -39.20 1.18 -30.78
C VAL A 111 -38.47 0.91 -32.08
N ASP A 112 -39.14 1.07 -33.21
CA ASP A 112 -38.53 1.04 -34.54
C ASP A 112 -38.52 2.46 -35.14
N PRO A 113 -37.45 3.23 -34.88
CA PRO A 113 -37.42 4.64 -35.28
C PRO A 113 -37.28 4.82 -36.81
N LEU A 114 -36.79 3.81 -37.54
CA LEU A 114 -36.70 3.84 -39.00
C LEU A 114 -38.09 3.72 -39.63
N ARG A 115 -38.92 2.81 -39.10
CA ARG A 115 -40.31 2.68 -39.54
C ARG A 115 -41.10 3.95 -39.27
N ALA A 116 -40.93 4.55 -38.10
CA ALA A 116 -41.59 5.82 -37.78
C ALA A 116 -41.22 6.94 -38.74
N ARG A 117 -39.92 7.05 -39.09
CA ARG A 117 -39.43 8.00 -40.09
C ARG A 117 -40.03 7.73 -41.47
N ALA A 118 -40.11 6.49 -41.91
CA ALA A 118 -40.73 6.14 -43.19
C ALA A 118 -42.22 6.56 -43.25
N GLY A 119 -42.95 6.42 -42.13
CA GLY A 119 -44.30 6.93 -42.00
C GLY A 119 -44.37 8.46 -42.13
N LEU A 120 -43.47 9.18 -41.45
CA LEU A 120 -43.37 10.64 -41.55
C LEU A 120 -43.01 11.11 -42.97
N ASP A 121 -42.07 10.45 -43.62
CA ASP A 121 -41.67 10.75 -45.00
C ASP A 121 -42.85 10.51 -45.97
N ALA A 122 -43.66 9.47 -45.74
CA ALA A 122 -44.84 9.19 -46.55
C ALA A 122 -45.90 10.30 -46.47
N ILE A 123 -46.21 10.81 -45.27
CA ILE A 123 -47.19 11.89 -45.08
C ILE A 123 -46.65 13.25 -45.54
N HIS A 124 -45.35 13.51 -45.40
CA HIS A 124 -44.73 14.73 -45.93
C HIS A 124 -44.69 14.76 -47.45
N ALA A 125 -44.55 13.60 -48.11
CA ALA A 125 -44.52 13.53 -49.57
C ALA A 125 -45.88 13.87 -50.21
N ASP A 126 -46.99 13.43 -49.61
CA ASP A 126 -48.34 13.74 -50.08
C ASP A 126 -49.35 13.77 -48.92
N PRO A 127 -49.53 14.90 -48.22
CA PRO A 127 -50.39 15.00 -47.06
C PRO A 127 -51.89 14.86 -47.40
N SER A 128 -52.25 15.05 -48.68
CA SER A 128 -53.63 14.94 -49.17
C SER A 128 -54.04 13.51 -49.53
N SER A 129 -53.08 12.62 -49.73
CA SER A 129 -53.36 11.25 -50.13
C SER A 129 -53.81 10.39 -48.95
N SER A 130 -54.98 9.77 -49.10
CA SER A 130 -55.49 8.81 -48.12
C SER A 130 -54.54 7.62 -47.91
N ALA A 131 -53.80 7.22 -48.95
CA ALA A 131 -52.81 6.15 -48.87
C ALA A 131 -51.59 6.58 -48.04
N ALA A 132 -51.15 7.84 -48.15
CA ALA A 132 -50.06 8.38 -47.35
C ALA A 132 -50.45 8.50 -45.87
N VAL A 133 -51.68 8.93 -45.58
CA VAL A 133 -52.24 8.97 -44.21
C VAL A 133 -52.32 7.57 -43.61
N GLN A 134 -52.84 6.59 -44.36
CA GLN A 134 -52.92 5.20 -43.90
C GLN A 134 -51.54 4.64 -43.60
N ARG A 135 -50.57 4.86 -44.50
CA ARG A 135 -49.19 4.40 -44.32
C ARG A 135 -48.53 5.05 -43.11
N TYR A 136 -48.72 6.34 -42.91
CA TYR A 136 -48.26 7.03 -41.70
C TYR A 136 -48.85 6.41 -40.44
N GLN A 137 -50.15 6.13 -40.41
CA GLN A 137 -50.80 5.50 -39.24
C GLN A 137 -50.25 4.09 -38.98
N ASP A 138 -50.12 3.26 -40.01
CA ASP A 138 -49.61 1.89 -39.90
C ASP A 138 -48.16 1.86 -39.45
N ASP A 139 -47.32 2.74 -40.00
CA ASP A 139 -45.89 2.82 -39.66
C ASP A 139 -45.65 3.50 -38.31
N PHE A 140 -46.41 4.55 -37.97
CA PHE A 140 -46.33 5.18 -36.65
C PHE A 140 -46.79 4.22 -35.54
N ASN A 141 -47.93 3.53 -35.71
CA ASN A 141 -48.41 2.54 -34.75
C ASN A 141 -47.45 1.34 -34.66
N GLY A 142 -46.96 0.84 -35.80
CA GLY A 142 -46.02 -0.26 -35.86
C GLY A 142 -44.64 0.07 -35.26
N SER A 143 -44.22 1.33 -35.31
CA SER A 143 -42.95 1.78 -34.74
C SER A 143 -42.94 1.82 -33.21
N ARG A 144 -44.11 1.87 -32.58
CA ARG A 144 -44.28 2.03 -31.12
C ARG A 144 -43.64 3.29 -30.52
N VAL A 145 -43.27 4.30 -31.32
CA VAL A 145 -42.73 5.57 -30.80
C VAL A 145 -43.71 6.25 -29.83
N GLY A 146 -45.03 6.12 -30.08
CA GLY A 146 -46.06 6.62 -29.17
C GLY A 146 -46.04 6.01 -27.76
N ASP A 147 -45.40 4.86 -27.56
CA ASP A 147 -45.21 4.27 -26.22
C ASP A 147 -44.20 5.06 -25.39
N VAL A 148 -43.18 5.68 -26.02
CA VAL A 148 -42.22 6.58 -25.36
C VAL A 148 -42.95 7.81 -24.85
N THR A 149 -43.74 8.43 -25.72
CA THR A 149 -44.62 9.56 -25.41
C THR A 149 -45.55 9.25 -24.24
N ARG A 150 -46.17 8.06 -24.23
CA ARG A 150 -47.05 7.61 -23.15
C ARG A 150 -46.30 7.35 -21.84
N ALA A 151 -45.10 6.78 -21.90
CA ALA A 151 -44.25 6.56 -20.73
C ALA A 151 -43.83 7.89 -20.09
N ILE A 152 -43.42 8.87 -20.90
CA ILE A 152 -43.10 10.24 -20.43
C ILE A 152 -44.33 10.88 -19.77
N LYS A 153 -45.50 10.83 -20.41
CA LYS A 153 -46.74 11.36 -19.82
C LYS A 153 -47.12 10.67 -18.52
N SER A 154 -47.08 9.34 -18.50
CA SER A 154 -47.38 8.52 -17.33
C SER A 154 -46.46 8.87 -16.16
N TYR A 155 -45.17 9.08 -16.46
CA TYR A 155 -44.18 9.47 -15.47
C TYR A 155 -44.53 10.81 -14.80
N PHE A 156 -44.79 11.85 -15.59
CA PHE A 156 -45.18 13.16 -15.04
C PHE A 156 -46.56 13.16 -14.37
N SER A 157 -47.49 12.33 -14.85
CA SER A 157 -48.82 12.20 -14.25
C SER A 157 -48.78 11.49 -12.89
N THR A 158 -47.98 10.44 -12.77
CA THR A 158 -47.88 9.63 -11.54
C THR A 158 -47.05 10.32 -10.46
N ALA A 159 -46.02 11.07 -10.86
CA ALA A 159 -45.16 11.74 -9.90
C ALA A 159 -45.81 12.98 -9.23
N GLY A 160 -46.95 13.44 -9.74
CA GLY A 160 -47.73 14.55 -9.19
C GLY A 160 -47.10 15.91 -9.48
N THR A 161 -45.91 16.19 -8.93
CA THR A 161 -45.17 17.45 -9.11
C THR A 161 -43.73 17.19 -9.59
N LEU A 162 -43.19 18.10 -10.42
CA LEU A 162 -41.80 18.05 -10.87
C LEU A 162 -40.81 17.96 -9.69
N GLN A 163 -41.12 18.61 -8.56
CA GLN A 163 -40.31 18.55 -7.35
C GLN A 163 -40.22 17.14 -6.77
N ALA A 164 -41.29 16.34 -6.82
CA ALA A 164 -41.26 14.96 -6.36
C ALA A 164 -40.38 14.07 -7.25
N VAL A 165 -40.38 14.30 -8.57
CA VAL A 165 -39.46 13.66 -9.52
C VAL A 165 -38.01 14.01 -9.16
N HIS A 166 -37.72 15.30 -9.05
CA HIS A 166 -36.37 15.79 -8.77
C HIS A 166 -35.84 15.24 -7.44
N ARG A 167 -36.69 15.22 -6.41
CA ARG A 167 -36.38 14.65 -5.10
C ARG A 167 -36.07 13.15 -5.20
N LYS A 168 -36.89 12.37 -5.93
CA LYS A 168 -36.63 10.93 -6.13
C LYS A 168 -35.31 10.68 -6.86
N SER A 169 -35.01 11.47 -7.90
CA SER A 169 -33.75 11.38 -8.64
C SER A 169 -32.55 11.64 -7.73
N LYS A 170 -32.58 12.73 -6.94
CA LYS A 170 -31.52 13.06 -5.98
C LYS A 170 -31.37 12.03 -4.86
N ILE A 171 -32.47 11.44 -4.36
CA ILE A 171 -32.39 10.34 -3.36
C ILE A 171 -31.70 9.11 -3.97
N ALA A 172 -32.00 8.77 -5.22
CA ALA A 172 -31.34 7.66 -5.91
C ALA A 172 -29.84 7.96 -6.11
N GLU A 173 -29.48 9.20 -6.47
CA GLU A 173 -28.08 9.63 -6.56
C GLU A 173 -27.33 9.48 -5.23
N ILE A 174 -27.95 9.90 -4.11
CA ILE A 174 -27.40 9.74 -2.77
C ILE A 174 -27.21 8.26 -2.44
N ALA A 175 -28.21 7.41 -2.70
CA ALA A 175 -28.12 5.99 -2.44
C ALA A 175 -26.98 5.32 -3.24
N VAL A 176 -26.78 5.71 -4.50
CA VAL A 176 -25.66 5.22 -5.31
C VAL A 176 -24.32 5.70 -4.75
N ALA A 177 -24.22 6.96 -4.33
CA ALA A 177 -23.01 7.50 -3.72
C ALA A 177 -22.67 6.83 -2.37
N GLU A 178 -23.68 6.49 -1.56
CA GLU A 178 -23.50 5.73 -0.32
C GLU A 178 -23.00 4.31 -0.59
N ALA A 179 -23.59 3.64 -1.59
CA ALA A 179 -23.16 2.31 -2.01
C ALA A 179 -21.70 2.34 -2.51
N GLU A 180 -21.31 3.37 -3.26
CA GLU A 180 -19.94 3.58 -3.74
C GLU A 180 -18.96 3.75 -2.57
N VAL A 181 -19.28 4.62 -1.62
CA VAL A 181 -18.47 4.84 -0.42
C VAL A 181 -18.30 3.55 0.39
N ASN A 182 -19.40 2.82 0.62
CA ASN A 182 -19.37 1.58 1.38
C ASN A 182 -18.52 0.52 0.67
N HIS A 183 -18.65 0.40 -0.66
CA HIS A 183 -17.81 -0.51 -1.46
C HIS A 183 -16.32 -0.18 -1.36
N VAL A 184 -15.95 1.11 -1.38
CA VAL A 184 -14.55 1.53 -1.20
C VAL A 184 -14.07 1.20 0.21
N LEU A 185 -14.86 1.48 1.24
CA LEU A 185 -14.51 1.18 2.62
C LEU A 185 -14.38 -0.33 2.88
N ASP A 186 -15.25 -1.15 2.29
CA ASP A 186 -15.17 -2.60 2.37
C ASP A 186 -13.85 -3.10 1.77
N LYS A 187 -13.49 -2.62 0.58
CA LYS A 187 -12.21 -2.95 -0.05
C LYS A 187 -11.00 -2.48 0.76
N VAL A 188 -11.06 -1.28 1.34
CA VAL A 188 -10.00 -0.75 2.21
C VAL A 188 -9.86 -1.60 3.48
N SER A 189 -10.96 -1.99 4.11
CA SER A 189 -10.96 -2.86 5.29
C SER A 189 -10.38 -4.24 4.99
N SER A 190 -10.70 -4.79 3.81
CA SER A 190 -10.15 -6.05 3.32
C SER A 190 -8.64 -5.95 3.12
N LEU A 191 -8.14 -4.91 2.44
CA LEU A 191 -6.70 -4.75 2.23
C LEU A 191 -5.96 -4.51 3.55
N THR A 192 -6.54 -3.74 4.46
CA THR A 192 -5.95 -3.46 5.78
C THR A 192 -5.81 -4.74 6.59
N THR A 193 -6.82 -5.62 6.56
CA THR A 193 -6.75 -6.94 7.21
C THR A 193 -5.62 -7.78 6.62
N VAL A 194 -5.51 -7.84 5.30
CA VAL A 194 -4.43 -8.57 4.60
C VAL A 194 -3.05 -7.98 4.96
N VAL A 195 -2.92 -6.66 5.05
CA VAL A 195 -1.68 -5.98 5.45
C VAL A 195 -1.26 -6.35 6.87
N GLU A 196 -2.18 -6.31 7.83
CA GLU A 196 -1.87 -6.63 9.24
C GLU A 196 -1.63 -8.13 9.44
N GLU A 197 -2.34 -9.01 8.73
CA GLU A 197 -2.10 -10.44 8.74
C GLU A 197 -0.69 -10.77 8.21
N ASN A 198 -0.32 -10.22 7.05
CA ASN A 198 1.01 -10.44 6.49
C ASN A 198 2.11 -9.83 7.36
N ARG A 199 1.84 -8.70 8.03
CA ARG A 199 2.76 -8.10 9.00
C ARG A 199 3.05 -9.06 10.16
N ALA A 200 1.99 -9.57 10.79
CA ALA A 200 2.11 -10.51 11.91
C ALA A 200 2.80 -11.81 11.48
N LYS A 201 2.45 -12.33 10.30
CA LYS A 201 3.04 -13.54 9.73
C LYS A 201 4.53 -13.38 9.48
N VAL A 202 4.97 -12.32 8.82
CA VAL A 202 6.39 -12.06 8.54
C VAL A 202 7.19 -11.92 9.83
N LEU A 203 6.70 -11.14 10.80
CA LEU A 203 7.42 -10.96 12.06
C LEU A 203 7.54 -12.27 12.82
N ASN A 204 6.48 -13.09 12.81
CA ASN A 204 6.53 -14.42 13.42
C ASN A 204 7.51 -15.33 12.67
N ASP A 205 7.38 -15.46 11.35
CA ASP A 205 8.19 -16.36 10.53
C ASP A 205 9.69 -16.04 10.58
N VAL A 206 10.06 -14.77 10.73
CA VAL A 206 11.47 -14.34 10.83
C VAL A 206 12.03 -14.49 12.26
N LEU A 207 11.20 -14.30 13.30
CA LEU A 207 11.65 -14.24 14.69
C LEU A 207 11.40 -15.52 15.51
N LYS A 208 10.61 -16.47 15.01
CA LYS A 208 10.12 -17.64 15.77
C LYS A 208 11.21 -18.49 16.43
N ASP A 209 12.38 -18.62 15.80
CA ASP A 209 13.44 -19.54 16.25
C ASP A 209 14.62 -18.84 16.93
N HIS A 210 14.49 -17.56 17.29
CA HIS A 210 15.60 -16.72 17.80
C HIS A 210 16.93 -17.01 17.08
N PRO A 211 16.98 -16.79 15.75
CA PRO A 211 18.14 -17.13 14.93
C PRO A 211 19.42 -16.43 15.43
N VAL A 212 19.28 -15.21 15.96
CA VAL A 212 20.40 -14.35 16.32
C VAL A 212 21.24 -14.94 17.47
N PRO A 213 20.67 -15.34 18.63
CA PRO A 213 21.41 -16.04 19.67
C PRO A 213 22.19 -17.28 19.19
N HIS A 214 21.61 -18.09 18.31
CA HIS A 214 22.29 -19.28 17.79
C HIS A 214 23.51 -18.91 16.94
N ALA A 215 23.36 -17.95 16.01
CA ALA A 215 24.47 -17.45 15.21
C ALA A 215 25.56 -16.77 16.07
N LEU A 216 25.17 -16.03 17.11
CA LEU A 216 26.11 -15.40 18.04
C LEU A 216 26.87 -16.44 18.88
N GLN A 217 26.20 -17.51 19.30
CA GLN A 217 26.84 -18.59 20.04
C GLN A 217 27.84 -19.36 19.17
N LYS A 218 27.50 -19.60 17.90
CA LYS A 218 28.43 -20.19 16.94
C LYS A 218 29.63 -19.27 16.68
N ALA A 219 29.38 -17.99 16.45
CA ALA A 219 30.45 -16.99 16.30
C ALA A 219 31.36 -16.94 17.55
N LYS A 220 30.78 -17.02 18.74
CA LYS A 220 31.51 -17.11 20.02
C LYS A 220 32.40 -18.36 20.06
N GLN A 221 31.90 -19.52 19.63
CA GLN A 221 32.70 -20.76 19.55
C GLN A 221 33.86 -20.64 18.56
N GLU A 222 33.71 -19.92 17.46
CA GLU A 222 34.77 -19.71 16.46
C GLU A 222 35.84 -18.69 16.92
N VAL A 223 35.44 -17.63 17.64
CA VAL A 223 36.40 -16.64 18.16
C VAL A 223 37.11 -17.14 19.43
N LYS A 224 36.46 -17.98 20.24
CA LYS A 224 37.02 -18.54 21.47
C LYS A 224 38.42 -19.15 21.32
N PRO A 225 38.71 -20.04 20.36
CA PRO A 225 40.06 -20.60 20.21
C PRO A 225 41.10 -19.54 19.84
N VAL A 226 40.74 -18.48 19.13
CA VAL A 226 41.66 -17.37 18.85
C VAL A 226 41.96 -16.63 20.14
N MET A 227 40.94 -16.32 20.94
CA MET A 227 41.09 -15.65 22.23
C MET A 227 41.89 -16.49 23.25
N ASP A 228 41.68 -17.81 23.27
CA ASP A 228 42.37 -18.75 24.15
C ASP A 228 43.85 -18.95 23.74
N ARG A 229 44.16 -18.81 22.44
CA ARG A 229 45.55 -18.84 21.93
C ARG A 229 46.36 -17.61 22.34
N LEU A 230 45.72 -16.51 22.74
CA LEU A 230 46.36 -15.30 23.27
C LEU A 230 46.75 -15.50 24.74
N THR A 231 47.75 -16.34 24.95
CA THR A 231 48.37 -16.54 26.25
C THR A 231 49.19 -15.31 26.65
N TRP A 232 49.32 -15.06 27.96
CA TRP A 232 49.99 -13.86 28.47
C TRP A 232 51.44 -13.73 27.96
N TRP A 233 52.16 -14.86 27.76
CA TRP A 233 53.52 -14.82 27.23
C TRP A 233 53.56 -14.49 25.74
N ARG A 234 52.60 -15.00 24.94
CA ARG A 234 52.48 -14.62 23.52
C ARG A 234 52.12 -13.16 23.35
N MET A 235 51.29 -12.63 24.26
CA MET A 235 50.94 -11.21 24.27
C MET A 235 52.17 -10.31 24.38
N VAL A 236 53.18 -10.68 25.17
CA VAL A 236 54.42 -9.89 25.32
C VAL A 236 55.20 -9.81 24.00
N TRP A 237 55.17 -10.86 23.18
CA TRP A 237 55.91 -10.90 21.91
C TRP A 237 55.12 -10.35 20.72
N SER A 238 53.79 -10.43 20.74
CA SER A 238 52.90 -10.11 19.61
C SER A 238 51.90 -8.99 19.95
N LEU A 239 52.30 -7.94 20.67
CA LEU A 239 51.39 -6.89 21.13
C LEU A 239 50.56 -6.26 19.99
N ASP A 240 51.21 -5.91 18.88
CA ASP A 240 50.57 -5.20 17.76
C ASP A 240 49.62 -6.13 16.96
N GLU A 241 49.97 -7.42 16.88
CA GLU A 241 49.22 -8.43 16.13
C GLU A 241 47.93 -8.88 16.84
N ILE A 242 47.78 -8.62 18.15
CA ILE A 242 46.56 -8.99 18.89
C ILE A 242 45.33 -8.30 18.28
N SER A 243 45.47 -7.02 17.98
CA SER A 243 44.36 -6.21 17.48
C SER A 243 43.90 -6.70 16.10
N SER A 244 44.84 -6.99 15.20
CA SER A 244 44.56 -7.51 13.86
C SER A 244 44.02 -8.94 13.92
N HIS A 245 44.63 -9.84 14.70
CA HIS A 245 44.15 -11.23 14.80
C HIS A 245 42.75 -11.35 15.41
N VAL A 246 42.46 -10.58 16.46
CA VAL A 246 41.12 -10.57 17.05
C VAL A 246 40.14 -9.91 16.09
N SER A 247 40.49 -8.77 15.47
CA SER A 247 39.60 -8.11 14.51
C SER A 247 39.31 -8.99 13.30
N ASP A 248 40.29 -9.69 12.76
CA ASP A 248 40.11 -10.65 11.67
C ASP A 248 39.26 -11.85 12.09
N ALA A 249 39.45 -12.35 13.31
CA ALA A 249 38.64 -13.43 13.84
C ALA A 249 37.18 -13.00 14.03
N VAL A 250 36.96 -11.81 14.58
CA VAL A 250 35.61 -11.21 14.70
C VAL A 250 35.03 -10.95 13.31
N GLN A 251 35.78 -10.38 12.39
CA GLN A 251 35.32 -10.12 11.02
C GLN A 251 34.90 -11.40 10.30
N ARG A 252 35.63 -12.50 10.52
CA ARG A 252 35.35 -13.81 9.94
C ARG A 252 34.21 -14.55 10.64
N ALA A 253 34.10 -14.48 11.95
CA ALA A 253 33.14 -15.26 12.72
C ALA A 253 31.81 -14.52 12.97
N TRP A 254 31.83 -13.19 13.10
CA TRP A 254 30.68 -12.39 13.49
C TRP A 254 29.55 -12.51 12.48
N CYS A 255 28.50 -13.23 12.89
CA CYS A 255 27.31 -13.43 12.10
C CYS A 255 27.61 -13.86 10.65
N ARG A 256 28.69 -14.61 10.42
CA ARG A 256 29.05 -15.09 9.07
C ARG A 256 27.92 -15.92 8.46
N ASP A 257 27.18 -16.64 9.28
CA ASP A 257 25.99 -17.38 8.86
C ASP A 257 24.86 -16.46 8.35
N LEU A 258 24.81 -15.18 8.77
CA LEU A 258 23.94 -14.11 8.22
C LEU A 258 24.64 -13.32 7.07
N GLU A 259 25.97 -13.36 7.13
CA GLU A 259 27.10 -12.77 6.39
C GLU A 259 27.65 -13.30 5.06
N GLN A 260 27.49 -14.60 4.84
CA GLN A 260 28.46 -15.52 4.20
C GLN A 260 28.26 -16.34 2.92
N GLN A 261 27.21 -16.33 2.07
CA GLN A 261 27.23 -17.24 0.90
C GLN A 261 26.39 -16.83 -0.31
N VAL A 262 26.98 -16.01 -1.18
CA VAL A 262 26.78 -16.11 -2.64
C VAL A 262 28.18 -16.32 -3.21
N GLY A 263 28.52 -17.58 -3.46
CA GLY A 263 29.76 -18.03 -4.05
C GLY A 263 29.53 -19.45 -4.59
N PRO A 264 29.90 -19.74 -5.84
CA PRO A 264 29.32 -20.84 -6.60
C PRO A 264 30.07 -22.16 -6.31
N ILE A 265 29.31 -23.26 -6.36
CA ILE A 265 29.75 -24.64 -6.67
C ILE A 265 29.98 -25.63 -5.50
N LEU A 266 29.29 -26.78 -5.68
CA LEU A 266 29.48 -28.16 -5.20
C LEU A 266 29.05 -28.57 -3.79
N TYR A 267 27.92 -29.30 -3.78
CA TYR A 267 27.69 -30.59 -3.10
C TYR A 267 28.60 -30.94 -1.91
N SER A 268 28.09 -30.74 -0.69
CA SER A 268 28.15 -31.80 0.32
C SER A 268 27.02 -31.59 1.35
N LEU A 269 26.30 -32.69 1.63
CA LEU A 269 25.25 -32.78 2.63
C LEU A 269 25.82 -32.51 4.01
N ASP A 270 25.46 -31.39 4.63
CA ASP A 270 25.31 -31.33 6.08
C ASP A 270 24.44 -30.13 6.51
N ALA A 271 23.63 -30.31 7.53
CA ALA A 271 22.49 -29.46 7.94
C ALA A 271 22.82 -28.02 8.42
N THR A 272 23.98 -27.49 8.08
CA THR A 272 24.48 -26.16 8.50
C THR A 272 24.33 -25.07 7.43
N PHE A 273 23.66 -25.38 6.31
CA PHE A 273 23.47 -24.51 5.13
C PHE A 273 22.26 -23.54 5.20
N LEU A 274 21.44 -23.60 6.25
CA LEU A 274 20.08 -23.04 6.22
C LEU A 274 19.94 -21.54 6.49
N MET A 275 20.95 -20.84 7.01
CA MET A 275 20.68 -19.57 7.72
C MET A 275 20.96 -18.27 6.94
N ARG A 276 21.90 -18.23 5.98
CA ARG A 276 22.00 -17.05 5.08
C ARG A 276 20.95 -17.06 3.99
N SER A 277 20.55 -18.28 3.60
CA SER A 277 19.32 -18.51 2.87
C SER A 277 18.21 -17.74 3.54
N GLN A 278 18.06 -17.75 4.87
CA GLN A 278 16.99 -17.00 5.54
C GLN A 278 16.99 -15.49 5.26
N LEU A 279 18.04 -14.70 5.50
CA LEU A 279 17.93 -13.24 5.29
C LEU A 279 17.72 -12.86 3.82
N ILE A 280 18.41 -13.55 2.90
CA ILE A 280 18.26 -13.32 1.44
C ILE A 280 16.89 -13.82 0.97
N TYR A 281 16.45 -14.99 1.45
CA TYR A 281 15.15 -15.58 1.19
C TYR A 281 14.03 -14.71 1.72
N TYR A 282 14.15 -14.19 2.95
CA TYR A 282 13.19 -13.25 3.52
C TYR A 282 13.23 -11.93 2.77
N THR A 283 14.40 -11.41 2.36
CA THR A 283 14.45 -10.22 1.49
C THR A 283 13.72 -10.47 0.17
N GLY A 284 13.92 -11.64 -0.44
CA GLY A 284 13.22 -12.06 -1.66
C GLY A 284 11.72 -12.24 -1.44
N SER A 285 11.32 -12.89 -0.36
CA SER A 285 9.93 -13.11 0.03
C SER A 285 9.23 -11.81 0.41
N LEU A 286 9.95 -10.87 1.03
CA LEU A 286 9.45 -9.53 1.33
C LEU A 286 9.31 -8.71 0.06
N SER A 287 10.19 -8.90 -0.93
CA SER A 287 10.08 -8.28 -2.24
C SER A 287 8.88 -8.80 -3.02
N THR A 288 8.61 -10.11 -3.02
CA THR A 288 7.39 -10.67 -3.63
C THR A 288 6.13 -10.23 -2.89
N LEU A 289 6.18 -10.12 -1.57
CA LEU A 289 5.10 -9.55 -0.76
C LEU A 289 4.88 -8.07 -1.10
N GLN A 290 5.96 -7.29 -1.24
CA GLN A 290 5.92 -5.87 -1.60
C GLN A 290 5.22 -5.68 -2.95
N THR A 291 5.58 -6.43 -3.99
CA THR A 291 4.94 -6.31 -5.32
C THR A 291 3.48 -6.75 -5.31
N THR A 292 3.14 -7.79 -4.53
CA THR A 292 1.76 -8.27 -4.39
C THR A 292 0.89 -7.23 -3.69
N LEU A 293 1.35 -6.68 -2.56
CA LEU A 293 0.63 -5.67 -1.82
C LEU A 293 0.57 -4.33 -2.56
N GLU A 294 1.61 -3.98 -3.30
CA GLU A 294 1.62 -2.82 -4.20
C GLU A 294 0.56 -2.97 -5.27
N SER A 295 0.51 -4.12 -5.96
CA SER A 295 -0.53 -4.41 -6.96
C SER A 295 -1.93 -4.32 -6.35
N HIS A 296 -2.15 -4.89 -5.16
CA HIS A 296 -3.42 -4.75 -4.45
C HIS A 296 -3.73 -3.29 -4.11
N GLY A 297 -2.75 -2.53 -3.62
CA GLY A 297 -2.90 -1.10 -3.31
C GLY A 297 -3.29 -0.26 -4.54
N PHE A 298 -2.67 -0.50 -5.70
CA PHE A 298 -3.06 0.17 -6.95
C PHE A 298 -4.41 -0.32 -7.49
N SER A 299 -4.75 -1.60 -7.30
CA SER A 299 -6.05 -2.16 -7.71
C SER A 299 -7.24 -1.59 -6.92
N LEU A 300 -6.98 -1.01 -5.75
CA LEU A 300 -7.99 -0.29 -4.98
C LEU A 300 -8.39 1.03 -5.62
N LEU A 301 -7.47 1.67 -6.36
CA LEU A 301 -7.79 2.89 -7.06
C LEU A 301 -8.77 2.58 -8.20
N PRO A 302 -9.87 3.34 -8.34
CA PRO A 302 -10.83 3.13 -9.41
C PRO A 302 -10.12 3.21 -10.77
N SER A 303 -10.06 2.10 -11.49
CA SER A 303 -9.67 2.08 -12.90
C SER A 303 -10.95 2.15 -13.73
N PRO A 304 -11.00 2.94 -14.82
CA PRO A 304 -12.17 3.05 -15.69
C PRO A 304 -12.64 1.70 -16.26
N GLU A 305 -11.76 0.69 -16.32
CA GLU A 305 -12.08 -0.63 -16.87
C GLU A 305 -12.78 -1.58 -15.88
N ASN A 306 -12.60 -1.40 -14.57
CA ASN A 306 -12.99 -2.40 -13.56
C ASN A 306 -13.90 -1.85 -12.45
N TYR A 307 -14.50 -0.67 -12.65
CA TYR A 307 -15.30 0.00 -11.63
C TYR A 307 -16.81 -0.13 -11.90
N PRO A 308 -17.60 -0.63 -10.93
CA PRO A 308 -19.04 -0.88 -11.14
C PRO A 308 -19.92 0.38 -11.04
N PHE A 309 -19.32 1.53 -10.70
CA PHE A 309 -20.01 2.81 -10.50
C PHE A 309 -19.69 3.78 -11.65
N PRO A 310 -20.49 4.86 -11.83
CA PRO A 310 -20.34 5.74 -12.97
C PRO A 310 -18.98 6.45 -13.00
N THR A 311 -18.41 6.59 -14.20
CA THR A 311 -17.16 7.30 -14.43
C THR A 311 -17.43 8.78 -14.78
N PRO A 312 -16.66 9.74 -14.24
CA PRO A 312 -15.52 9.57 -13.32
C PRO A 312 -15.94 9.38 -11.85
N SER A 313 -15.36 8.38 -11.19
CA SER A 313 -15.57 8.16 -9.74
C SER A 313 -14.87 9.27 -8.93
N PRO A 314 -15.52 9.84 -7.88
CA PRO A 314 -14.88 10.80 -6.98
C PRO A 314 -13.66 10.22 -6.23
N PHE A 315 -13.52 8.90 -6.21
CA PHE A 315 -12.38 8.21 -5.59
C PHE A 315 -11.15 8.13 -6.50
N PHE A 316 -11.27 8.52 -7.77
CA PHE A 316 -10.12 8.67 -8.66
C PHE A 316 -9.39 9.99 -8.35
N SER A 317 -8.51 9.95 -7.34
CA SER A 317 -7.67 11.09 -6.98
C SER A 317 -6.32 11.01 -7.69
N PRO A 318 -6.02 11.90 -8.66
CA PRO A 318 -4.70 11.95 -9.29
C PRO A 318 -3.60 12.30 -8.29
N VAL A 319 -3.94 13.03 -7.22
CA VAL A 319 -3.02 13.36 -6.12
C VAL A 319 -2.62 12.10 -5.37
N LEU A 320 -3.59 11.24 -5.02
CA LEU A 320 -3.31 9.97 -4.35
C LEU A 320 -2.48 9.05 -5.26
N HIS A 321 -2.87 8.91 -6.54
CA HIS A 321 -2.15 8.09 -7.50
C HIS A 321 -0.68 8.53 -7.65
N ASN A 322 -0.45 9.83 -7.89
CA ASN A 322 0.89 10.39 -7.98
C ASN A 322 1.68 10.23 -6.68
N SER A 323 1.01 10.35 -5.53
CA SER A 323 1.63 10.15 -4.23
C SER A 323 2.07 8.70 -3.99
N LEU A 324 1.34 7.70 -4.51
CA LEU A 324 1.75 6.30 -4.46
C LEU A 324 2.91 6.05 -5.41
N LEU A 325 2.84 6.56 -6.65
CA LEU A 325 3.94 6.47 -7.62
C LEU A 325 5.23 7.12 -7.09
N GLN A 326 5.14 8.28 -6.44
CA GLN A 326 6.30 8.91 -5.85
C GLN A 326 6.95 8.04 -4.76
N LYS A 327 6.14 7.32 -3.98
CA LYS A 327 6.64 6.39 -2.96
C LYS A 327 7.31 5.17 -3.61
N THR A 328 6.73 4.60 -4.66
CA THR A 328 7.31 3.43 -5.36
C THR A 328 8.59 3.78 -6.12
N HIS A 329 8.67 4.98 -6.70
CA HIS A 329 9.87 5.47 -7.38
C HIS A 329 10.97 5.98 -6.44
N SER A 330 10.72 6.04 -5.12
CA SER A 330 11.73 6.46 -4.17
C SER A 330 12.91 5.48 -4.16
N PRO A 331 14.18 5.95 -4.17
CA PRO A 331 15.35 5.07 -4.20
C PRO A 331 15.48 4.19 -2.95
N THR A 332 14.79 4.54 -1.86
CA THR A 332 14.76 3.78 -0.62
C THR A 332 13.65 2.73 -0.59
N TYR A 333 12.68 2.78 -1.51
CA TYR A 333 11.56 1.83 -1.57
C TYR A 333 11.96 0.39 -1.96
N PRO A 334 12.75 0.16 -3.03
CA PRO A 334 13.07 -1.21 -3.43
C PRO A 334 13.90 -1.90 -2.36
N LEU A 335 13.41 -3.05 -1.90
CA LEU A 335 14.08 -3.84 -0.88
C LEU A 335 15.42 -4.38 -1.40
N LYS A 336 16.50 -3.91 -0.78
CA LYS A 336 17.85 -4.44 -0.98
C LYS A 336 18.29 -5.19 0.27
N VAL A 337 19.13 -6.21 0.10
CA VAL A 337 19.76 -6.95 1.22
C VAL A 337 20.49 -5.99 2.16
N SER A 338 21.08 -4.91 1.61
CA SER A 338 21.73 -3.85 2.37
C SER A 338 20.82 -3.07 3.32
N SER A 339 19.49 -3.25 3.25
CA SER A 339 18.53 -2.58 4.12
C SER A 339 18.38 -3.29 5.47
N LEU A 340 18.66 -4.62 5.52
CA LEU A 340 18.55 -5.44 6.73
C LEU A 340 19.90 -5.75 7.39
N THR A 341 21.02 -5.59 6.67
CA THR A 341 22.38 -5.80 7.20
C THR A 341 23.02 -4.64 7.99
N PRO A 342 22.53 -3.38 8.01
CA PRO A 342 23.21 -2.30 8.74
C PRO A 342 23.47 -2.62 10.21
N PRO A 343 22.51 -3.14 11.00
CA PRO A 343 22.75 -3.50 12.40
C PRO A 343 23.93 -4.47 12.60
N ILE A 344 24.06 -5.47 11.73
CA ILE A 344 25.13 -6.48 11.81
C ILE A 344 26.49 -5.81 11.61
N THR A 345 26.60 -5.00 10.56
CA THR A 345 27.84 -4.28 10.24
C THR A 345 28.22 -3.25 11.30
N THR A 346 27.24 -2.51 11.84
CA THR A 346 27.46 -1.53 12.92
C THR A 346 27.92 -2.21 14.20
N ARG A 347 27.28 -3.29 14.64
CA ARG A 347 27.66 -4.01 15.86
C ARG A 347 28.99 -4.73 15.74
N ARG A 348 29.30 -5.28 14.57
CA ARG A 348 30.63 -5.83 14.28
C ARG A 348 31.72 -4.77 14.43
N ASN A 349 31.52 -3.61 13.80
CA ASN A 349 32.46 -2.50 13.90
C ASN A 349 32.58 -2.00 15.35
N GLN A 350 31.50 -2.02 16.12
CA GLN A 350 31.52 -1.67 17.55
C GLN A 350 32.45 -2.59 18.35
N ILE A 351 32.42 -3.91 18.13
CA ILE A 351 33.32 -4.86 18.81
C ILE A 351 34.78 -4.64 18.43
N ILE A 352 35.02 -4.42 17.13
CA ILE A 352 36.37 -4.17 16.60
C ILE A 352 36.93 -2.85 17.14
N GLN A 353 36.12 -1.78 17.19
CA GLN A 353 36.61 -0.46 17.57
C GLN A 353 36.74 -0.26 19.08
N TYR A 354 35.87 -0.84 19.90
CA TYR A 354 35.81 -0.53 21.33
C TYR A 354 36.39 -1.67 22.23
N PRO A 355 35.78 -2.86 22.34
CA PRO A 355 36.35 -3.98 23.10
C PRO A 355 37.76 -4.36 22.66
N THR A 356 38.01 -4.50 21.35
CA THR A 356 39.31 -4.98 20.86
C THR A 356 40.43 -3.95 21.11
N THR A 357 40.15 -2.65 20.99
CA THR A 357 41.14 -1.61 21.34
C THR A 357 41.42 -1.57 22.84
N ARG A 358 40.40 -1.76 23.70
CA ARG A 358 40.58 -1.88 25.16
C ARG A 358 41.38 -3.13 25.53
N LEU A 359 41.15 -4.24 24.83
CA LEU A 359 41.93 -5.47 25.01
C LEU A 359 43.39 -5.23 24.62
N HIS A 360 43.65 -4.56 23.50
CA HIS A 360 44.99 -4.20 23.05
C HIS A 360 45.71 -3.30 24.06
N LEU A 361 45.06 -2.25 24.56
CA LEU A 361 45.63 -1.38 25.61
C LEU A 361 45.90 -2.13 26.91
N ALA A 362 45.01 -3.04 27.31
CA ALA A 362 45.23 -3.89 28.48
C ALA A 362 46.41 -4.85 28.28
N GLY A 363 46.60 -5.35 27.06
CA GLY A 363 47.78 -6.11 26.64
C GLY A 363 49.05 -5.27 26.80
N GLN A 364 49.10 -4.09 26.20
CA GLN A 364 50.24 -3.17 26.30
C GLN A 364 50.59 -2.83 27.76
N GLN A 365 49.60 -2.50 28.58
CA GLN A 365 49.82 -2.21 30.00
C GLN A 365 50.32 -3.43 30.79
N SER A 366 49.87 -4.63 30.42
CA SER A 366 50.30 -5.87 31.09
C SER A 366 51.71 -6.25 30.66
N ALA A 367 52.06 -6.11 29.38
CA ALA A 367 53.42 -6.30 28.88
C ALA A 367 54.41 -5.32 29.50
N LEU A 368 54.06 -4.04 29.60
CA LEU A 368 54.90 -3.03 30.28
C LEU A 368 55.08 -3.37 31.77
N GLY A 369 54.02 -3.79 32.46
CA GLY A 369 54.10 -4.19 33.87
C GLY A 369 54.98 -5.43 34.09
N ILE A 370 54.84 -6.44 33.23
CA ILE A 370 55.67 -7.66 33.27
C ILE A 370 57.12 -7.31 32.92
N GLY A 371 57.34 -6.55 31.85
CA GLY A 371 58.66 -6.12 31.39
C GLY A 371 59.38 -5.27 32.43
N ALA A 372 58.69 -4.31 33.06
CA ALA A 372 59.23 -3.51 34.15
C ALA A 372 59.58 -4.37 35.37
N SER A 373 58.74 -5.35 35.73
CA SER A 373 59.00 -6.25 36.87
C SER A 373 60.20 -7.18 36.61
N ILE A 374 60.36 -7.67 35.38
CA ILE A 374 61.53 -8.46 34.97
C ILE A 374 62.78 -7.58 34.94
N ALA A 375 62.71 -6.40 34.33
CA ALA A 375 63.83 -5.47 34.27
C ALA A 375 64.26 -5.00 35.66
N SER A 376 63.33 -4.74 36.58
CA SER A 376 63.65 -4.43 37.97
C SER A 376 64.23 -5.65 38.70
N GLY A 377 63.68 -6.86 38.49
CA GLY A 377 64.16 -8.08 39.13
C GLY A 377 65.59 -8.44 38.69
N VAL A 378 65.86 -8.37 37.38
CA VAL A 378 67.19 -8.60 36.79
C VAL A 378 68.14 -7.46 37.14
N GLY A 379 67.70 -6.21 37.07
CA GLY A 379 68.50 -5.04 37.42
C GLY A 379 68.93 -5.03 38.88
N LEU A 380 68.04 -5.39 39.80
CA LEU A 380 68.37 -5.54 41.22
C LEU A 380 69.29 -6.75 41.47
N SER A 381 69.08 -7.87 40.75
CA SER A 381 69.96 -9.04 40.85
C SER A 381 71.37 -8.75 40.32
N TRP A 382 71.49 -8.02 39.21
CA TRP A 382 72.77 -7.59 38.64
C TRP A 382 73.45 -6.53 39.49
N ALA A 383 72.71 -5.53 39.99
CA ALA A 383 73.23 -4.53 40.90
C ALA A 383 73.68 -5.14 42.23
N ALA A 384 73.01 -6.19 42.73
CA ALA A 384 73.45 -6.92 43.91
C ALA A 384 74.70 -7.77 43.65
N TRP A 385 74.82 -8.40 42.48
CA TRP A 385 76.05 -9.08 42.06
C TRP A 385 77.24 -8.11 41.96
N ILE A 386 77.03 -6.91 41.41
CA ILE A 386 78.05 -5.84 41.37
C ILE A 386 78.31 -5.25 42.77
N GLY A 387 77.29 -5.13 43.61
CA GLY A 387 77.43 -4.69 45.00
C GLY A 387 78.32 -5.63 45.83
N SER A 388 78.29 -6.94 45.52
CA SER A 388 79.23 -7.93 46.06
C SER A 388 80.70 -7.68 45.65
N LEU A 389 80.97 -6.81 44.68
CA LEU A 389 82.31 -6.38 44.26
C LEU A 389 82.80 -5.11 45.00
N ASN A 390 82.18 -4.72 46.12
CA ASN A 390 82.54 -3.54 46.93
C ASN A 390 82.47 -2.17 46.22
N LEU A 391 81.63 -2.03 45.19
CA LEU A 391 81.30 -0.73 44.60
C LEU A 391 80.12 -0.10 45.37
N THR A 392 80.44 0.94 46.15
CA THR A 392 79.58 1.62 47.14
C THR A 392 78.35 2.30 46.52
N LEU A 393 77.22 1.62 46.47
CA LEU A 393 75.89 2.24 46.31
C LEU A 393 75.12 2.16 47.65
N PRO A 394 74.79 3.30 48.29
CA PRO A 394 74.36 3.35 49.70
C PRO A 394 72.97 2.78 50.01
N ILE A 395 72.22 2.30 49.00
CA ILE A 395 70.83 1.82 49.16
C ILE A 395 70.77 0.30 49.41
N ILE A 396 71.86 -0.45 49.22
CA ILE A 396 71.90 -1.93 49.27
C ILE A 396 72.87 -2.46 50.35
N HIS A 397 73.03 -1.76 51.48
CA HIS A 397 73.93 -2.23 52.56
C HIS A 397 73.32 -3.28 53.50
N HIS A 398 72.06 -3.69 53.30
CA HIS A 398 71.35 -4.62 54.19
C HIS A 398 71.11 -6.02 53.62
N VAL A 399 71.63 -6.34 52.42
CA VAL A 399 71.49 -7.67 51.80
C VAL A 399 72.88 -8.28 51.64
N ASN A 400 73.42 -8.85 52.73
CA ASN A 400 74.81 -9.35 52.77
C ASN A 400 75.03 -10.70 52.06
N ASP A 401 73.99 -11.32 51.49
CA ASP A 401 74.09 -12.59 50.78
C ASP A 401 73.59 -12.46 49.32
N PRO A 402 74.45 -12.64 48.31
CA PRO A 402 74.06 -12.60 46.89
C PRO A 402 72.95 -13.61 46.55
N ALA A 403 72.83 -14.72 47.28
CA ALA A 403 71.73 -15.68 47.10
C ALA A 403 70.37 -15.07 47.48
N THR A 404 70.33 -14.22 48.51
CA THR A 404 69.11 -13.53 48.96
C THR A 404 68.65 -12.49 47.95
N ALA A 405 69.59 -11.75 47.34
CA ALA A 405 69.26 -10.76 46.32
C ALA A 405 68.71 -11.38 45.03
N LEU A 406 69.31 -12.49 44.57
CA LEU A 406 68.78 -13.27 43.45
C LEU A 406 67.40 -13.84 43.76
N GLY A 407 67.19 -14.37 44.97
CA GLY A 407 65.89 -14.82 45.45
C GLY A 407 64.83 -13.71 45.42
N PHE A 408 65.17 -12.51 45.91
CA PHE A 408 64.28 -11.36 45.89
C PHE A 408 63.94 -10.87 44.48
N GLY A 409 64.93 -10.86 43.57
CA GLY A 409 64.73 -10.52 42.17
C GLY A 409 63.78 -11.49 41.46
N LEU A 410 63.96 -12.80 41.66
CA LEU A 410 63.07 -13.82 41.11
C LEU A 410 61.64 -13.76 41.67
N LEU A 411 61.50 -13.52 42.98
CA LEU A 411 60.18 -13.34 43.60
C LEU A 411 59.45 -12.11 43.06
N THR A 412 60.17 -10.99 42.90
CA THR A 412 59.60 -9.76 42.32
C THR A 412 59.13 -9.99 40.87
N ALA A 413 59.94 -10.69 40.07
CA ALA A 413 59.56 -11.08 38.72
C ALA A 413 58.33 -12.01 38.70
N ALA A 414 58.28 -13.01 39.57
CA ALA A 414 57.16 -13.95 39.66
C ALA A 414 55.85 -13.25 40.08
N VAL A 415 55.92 -12.33 41.05
CA VAL A 415 54.77 -11.51 41.48
C VAL A 415 54.30 -10.62 40.32
N GLY A 416 55.22 -9.98 39.60
CA GLY A 416 54.90 -9.17 38.42
C GLY A 416 54.22 -9.96 37.30
N VAL A 417 54.72 -11.15 36.99
CA VAL A 417 54.11 -12.06 36.01
C VAL A 417 52.71 -12.49 36.44
N ARG A 418 52.54 -12.90 37.71
CA ARG A 418 51.23 -13.30 38.25
C ARG A 418 50.22 -12.14 38.20
N TRP A 419 50.67 -10.93 38.53
CA TRP A 419 49.82 -9.74 38.46
C TRP A 419 49.42 -9.41 37.02
N GLY A 420 50.38 -9.42 36.08
CA GLY A 420 50.13 -9.20 34.66
C GLY A 420 49.18 -10.22 34.04
N GLN A 421 49.37 -11.51 34.35
CA GLN A 421 48.44 -12.58 33.94
C GLN A 421 47.03 -12.33 34.48
N GLY A 422 46.90 -11.98 35.76
CA GLY A 422 45.60 -11.69 36.36
C GLY A 422 44.89 -10.51 35.70
N LYS A 423 45.63 -9.44 35.34
CA LYS A 423 45.07 -8.29 34.63
C LYS A 423 44.64 -8.64 33.20
N TRP A 424 45.43 -9.46 32.49
CA TRP A 424 45.11 -9.95 31.15
C TRP A 424 43.86 -10.83 31.13
N GLU A 425 43.75 -11.81 32.03
CA GLU A 425 42.56 -12.67 32.11
C GLU A 425 41.29 -11.88 32.45
N ARG A 426 41.40 -10.87 33.32
CA ARG A 426 40.30 -9.93 33.59
C ARG A 426 39.91 -9.13 32.36
N ALA A 427 40.88 -8.72 31.53
CA ALA A 427 40.60 -8.00 30.28
C ALA A 427 39.88 -8.89 29.27
N LYS A 428 40.32 -10.14 29.08
CA LYS A 428 39.60 -11.13 28.25
C LYS A 428 38.18 -11.37 28.74
N LYS A 429 37.99 -11.53 30.05
CA LYS A 429 36.65 -11.70 30.64
C LYS A 429 35.74 -10.50 30.32
N ARG A 430 36.23 -9.27 30.51
CA ARG A 430 35.48 -8.04 30.17
C ARG A 430 35.18 -7.94 28.68
N TRP A 431 36.10 -8.38 27.82
CA TRP A 431 35.87 -8.42 26.39
C TRP A 431 34.71 -9.37 26.03
N TRP A 432 34.62 -10.53 26.70
CA TRP A 432 33.48 -11.45 26.55
C TRP A 432 32.16 -10.90 27.12
N GLU A 433 32.21 -10.18 28.24
CA GLU A 433 31.04 -9.46 28.77
C GLU A 433 30.55 -8.39 27.77
N ASP A 434 31.47 -7.66 27.15
CA ASP A 434 31.15 -6.70 26.09
C ASP A 434 30.62 -7.39 24.82
N TRP A 435 31.15 -8.56 24.45
CA TRP A 435 30.64 -9.38 23.34
C TRP A 435 29.18 -9.79 23.56
N ASP A 436 28.87 -10.35 24.73
CA ASP A 436 27.52 -10.80 25.06
C ASP A 436 26.55 -9.60 25.06
N ARG A 437 26.96 -8.46 25.64
CA ARG A 437 26.17 -7.21 25.60
C ARG A 437 25.91 -6.69 24.19
N VAL A 438 26.92 -6.72 23.31
CA VAL A 438 26.75 -6.29 21.91
C VAL A 438 25.85 -7.29 21.15
N GLY A 439 25.97 -8.58 21.44
CA GLY A 439 25.11 -9.63 20.90
C GLY A 439 23.64 -9.45 21.26
N GLU A 440 23.33 -9.18 22.52
CA GLU A 440 21.96 -8.85 22.96
C GLU A 440 21.42 -7.59 22.26
N GLY A 441 22.27 -6.58 22.09
CA GLY A 441 21.92 -5.37 21.33
C GLY A 441 21.61 -5.63 19.85
N LEU A 442 22.30 -6.59 19.23
CA LEU A 442 22.11 -6.94 17.82
C LEU A 442 20.71 -7.52 17.55
N GLU A 443 20.20 -8.39 18.41
CA GLU A 443 18.86 -8.98 18.24
C GLU A 443 17.78 -7.88 18.24
N ARG A 444 17.87 -6.94 19.19
CA ARG A 444 16.97 -5.79 19.26
C ARG A 444 17.05 -4.91 18.02
N ASP A 445 18.26 -4.63 17.54
CA ASP A 445 18.46 -3.76 16.38
C ASP A 445 18.01 -4.41 15.07
N ILE A 446 18.21 -5.73 14.91
CA ILE A 446 17.69 -6.49 13.76
C ILE A 446 16.17 -6.48 13.77
N LYS A 447 15.54 -6.74 14.92
CA LYS A 447 14.08 -6.70 15.06
C LYS A 447 13.52 -5.32 14.72
N GLY A 448 14.09 -4.26 15.31
CA GLY A 448 13.66 -2.89 15.03
C GLY A 448 13.86 -2.49 13.57
N THR A 449 14.98 -2.90 12.96
CA THR A 449 15.26 -2.64 11.54
C THR A 449 14.29 -3.39 10.63
N LEU A 450 13.98 -4.65 10.95
CA LEU A 450 13.00 -5.45 10.21
C LEU A 450 11.61 -4.82 10.29
N GLU A 451 11.16 -4.44 11.48
CA GLU A 451 9.87 -3.75 11.68
C GLU A 451 9.80 -2.46 10.87
N ASN A 452 10.85 -1.63 10.92
CA ASN A 452 10.92 -0.39 10.16
C ASN A 452 10.89 -0.63 8.64
N VAL A 453 11.71 -1.56 8.14
CA VAL A 453 11.74 -1.90 6.70
C VAL A 453 10.40 -2.47 6.25
N LEU A 454 9.77 -3.31 7.05
CA LEU A 454 8.44 -3.85 6.76
C LEU A 454 7.40 -2.72 6.69
N ASP A 455 7.36 -1.86 7.70
CA ASP A 455 6.37 -0.78 7.80
C ASP A 455 6.57 0.30 6.71
N ASP A 456 7.82 0.66 6.37
CA ASP A 456 8.13 1.75 5.43
C ASP A 456 8.20 1.33 3.96
N ASN A 457 8.76 0.15 3.68
CA ASN A 457 9.03 -0.31 2.32
C ASN A 457 7.94 -1.24 1.80
N VAL A 458 7.48 -2.19 2.61
CA VAL A 458 6.54 -3.22 2.17
C VAL A 458 5.10 -2.76 2.37
N LEU A 459 4.78 -2.30 3.57
CA LEU A 459 3.42 -1.91 3.95
C LEU A 459 3.13 -0.42 3.67
N GLY A 460 4.16 0.36 3.33
CA GLY A 460 4.04 1.80 3.17
C GLY A 460 3.08 2.23 2.05
N VAL A 461 3.14 1.58 0.89
CA VAL A 461 2.24 1.86 -0.26
C VAL A 461 0.79 1.47 0.04
N PRO A 462 0.47 0.22 0.43
CA PRO A 462 -0.92 -0.16 0.68
C PRO A 462 -1.52 0.63 1.85
N ARG A 463 -0.77 0.90 2.94
CA ARG A 463 -1.27 1.74 4.05
C ARG A 463 -1.55 3.17 3.60
N ARG A 464 -0.72 3.74 2.74
CA ARG A 464 -0.94 5.09 2.19
C ARG A 464 -2.15 5.11 1.24
N ALA A 465 -2.37 4.05 0.47
CA ALA A 465 -3.55 3.89 -0.37
C ALA A 465 -4.83 3.80 0.48
N CYS A 466 -4.85 2.93 1.50
CA CYS A 466 -5.98 2.79 2.44
C CYS A 466 -6.30 4.13 3.13
N LYS A 467 -5.31 4.79 3.73
CA LYS A 467 -5.49 6.09 4.40
C LYS A 467 -5.98 7.18 3.45
N GLY A 468 -5.46 7.21 2.21
CA GLY A 468 -5.91 8.17 1.20
C GLY A 468 -7.36 7.95 0.79
N LEU A 469 -7.75 6.68 0.58
CA LEU A 469 -9.13 6.31 0.23
C LEU A 469 -10.10 6.53 1.40
N GLU A 470 -9.69 6.27 2.64
CA GLU A 470 -10.48 6.59 3.84
C GLU A 470 -10.74 8.09 3.98
N ALA A 471 -9.73 8.93 3.71
CA ALA A 471 -9.88 10.38 3.74
C ALA A 471 -10.88 10.85 2.67
N LEU A 472 -10.77 10.34 1.43
CA LEU A 472 -11.71 10.64 0.35
C LEU A 472 -13.12 10.11 0.66
N ALA A 473 -13.23 8.94 1.27
CA ALA A 473 -14.51 8.36 1.68
C ALA A 473 -15.18 9.21 2.76
N LYS A 474 -14.41 9.71 3.73
CA LYS A 474 -14.89 10.61 4.77
C LYS A 474 -15.41 11.92 4.17
N GLU A 475 -14.62 12.57 3.31
CA GLU A 475 -15.04 13.80 2.61
C GLU A 475 -16.32 13.56 1.78
N ARG A 476 -16.38 12.42 1.07
CA ARG A 476 -17.57 12.08 0.28
C ARG A 476 -18.80 11.83 1.15
N LYS A 477 -18.65 11.20 2.33
CA LYS A 477 -19.76 11.04 3.29
C LYS A 477 -20.28 12.38 3.77
N GLU A 478 -19.40 13.31 4.13
CA GLU A 478 -19.79 14.66 4.56
C GLU A 478 -20.58 15.40 3.47
N LEU A 479 -20.17 15.27 2.20
CA LEU A 479 -20.91 15.82 1.06
C LEU A 479 -22.28 15.15 0.85
N ILE A 480 -22.38 13.83 1.07
CA ILE A 480 -23.64 13.10 0.96
C ILE A 480 -24.62 13.57 2.04
N GLU A 481 -24.15 13.69 3.29
CA GLU A 481 -24.98 14.17 4.40
C GLU A 481 -25.45 15.61 4.17
N SER A 482 -24.56 16.51 3.72
CA SER A 482 -24.95 17.87 3.35
C SER A 482 -26.04 17.91 2.27
N ARG A 483 -25.94 17.06 1.23
CA ARG A 483 -26.96 16.96 0.17
C ARG A 483 -28.27 16.35 0.67
N ARG A 484 -28.19 15.44 1.64
CA ARG A 484 -29.36 14.84 2.29
C ARG A 484 -30.12 15.90 3.11
N GLU A 485 -29.42 16.72 3.88
CA GLU A 485 -30.01 17.82 4.65
C GLU A 485 -30.70 18.85 3.73
N GLU A 486 -30.07 19.24 2.62
CA GLU A 486 -30.68 20.12 1.62
C GLU A 486 -32.01 19.57 1.09
N LEU A 487 -32.08 18.27 0.81
CA LEU A 487 -33.29 17.60 0.34
C LEU A 487 -34.41 17.56 1.38
N GLU A 488 -34.07 17.50 2.66
CA GLU A 488 -35.04 17.52 3.76
C GLU A 488 -35.63 18.92 3.93
N LEU A 489 -34.79 19.97 3.83
CA LEU A 489 -35.22 21.36 3.87
C LEU A 489 -36.13 21.71 2.68
N ASP A 490 -35.75 21.31 1.46
CA ASP A 490 -36.58 21.49 0.26
C ASP A 490 -37.95 20.79 0.43
N GLY A 491 -37.95 19.59 0.99
CA GLY A 491 -39.17 18.82 1.26
C GLY A 491 -40.09 19.47 2.30
N ALA A 492 -39.53 20.15 3.31
CA ALA A 492 -40.30 20.86 4.32
C ALA A 492 -40.95 22.13 3.76
N SER A 493 -40.23 22.90 2.94
CA SER A 493 -40.77 24.10 2.29
C SER A 493 -42.00 23.78 1.44
N VAL A 494 -41.94 22.72 0.63
CA VAL A 494 -43.05 22.33 -0.25
C VAL A 494 -44.29 21.94 0.54
N LYS A 495 -44.14 21.25 1.68
CA LYS A 495 -45.27 20.91 2.54
C LYS A 495 -45.95 22.17 3.12
N SER A 496 -45.16 23.18 3.48
CA SER A 496 -45.69 24.44 4.01
C SER A 496 -46.46 25.26 2.96
N ASP A 497 -45.98 25.27 1.71
CA ASP A 497 -46.66 25.96 0.60
C ASP A 497 -47.98 25.27 0.22
N VAL A 498 -48.00 23.93 0.23
CA VAL A 498 -49.22 23.15 -0.01
C VAL A 498 -50.25 23.35 1.10
N ALA A 499 -49.82 23.52 2.35
CA ALA A 499 -50.73 23.84 3.47
C ALA A 499 -51.34 25.24 3.30
N ARG A 500 -50.52 26.27 2.98
CA ARG A 500 -51.00 27.64 2.74
C ARG A 500 -51.91 27.80 1.53
N SER A 501 -51.79 26.94 0.52
CA SER A 501 -52.64 27.00 -0.67
C SER A 501 -54.04 26.40 -0.45
N LYS A 502 -54.28 25.70 0.66
CA LYS A 502 -55.58 25.08 0.99
C LYS A 502 -56.44 25.95 1.91
N ASP A 503 -55.81 26.91 2.59
CA ASP A 503 -56.46 27.97 3.35
C ASP A 503 -56.74 29.17 2.42
#